data_AF-A0A0M2XPN0-F1
#
_entry.id   AF-A0A0M2XPN0-F1
#
_cell.length_a   1.000
_cell.length_b   1.000
_cell.length_c   1.000
_cell.angle_alpha   90.00
_cell.angle_beta   90.00
_cell.angle_gamma   90.00
#
_symmetry.space_group_name_H-M   'P 1'
#
loop_
_entity.id
_entity.type
_entity.pdbx_description
1 polymer ?
#
loop_
_entity_poly.entity_id
_entity_poly.type
_entity_poly.pdbx_seq_one_letter_code
_entity_poly.pdbx_strand_id
1 'polypeptide(L)'
;MKKTIPVIKKVTIIVLATILLIPNLPFIGKDISHQLDEGYYQYANLDGSYTITQDFNFKSPGFSSLHFEYWVKITSPAQENRKLYRLYKINPLCFWRWKNYLFNGVHFDYMAPNIIEKNKEKQRADSNKVM
;
A
#
# COMPACT_ATOMS: atom_id res chain seq x y z
N MET A 1 27.39 -37.18 -3.97
CA MET A 1 27.90 -36.38 -5.13
C MET A 1 27.60 -34.91 -4.91
N LYS A 2 28.61 -34.06 -4.68
CA LYS A 2 28.42 -32.59 -4.66
C LYS A 2 28.32 -32.11 -6.12
N LYS A 3 27.14 -31.71 -6.58
CA LYS A 3 26.99 -31.02 -7.87
C LYS A 3 27.66 -29.65 -7.76
N THR A 4 28.85 -29.52 -8.33
CA THR A 4 29.56 -28.24 -8.45
C THR A 4 28.83 -27.35 -9.46
N ILE A 5 28.24 -26.26 -8.97
CA ILE A 5 27.63 -25.25 -9.85
C ILE A 5 28.78 -24.55 -10.60
N PRO A 6 28.75 -24.49 -11.95
CA PRO A 6 29.79 -23.82 -12.73
C PRO A 6 29.84 -22.32 -12.39
N VAL A 7 31.04 -21.74 -12.44
CA VAL A 7 31.32 -20.36 -11.98
C VAL A 7 30.40 -19.32 -12.64
N ILE A 8 30.13 -19.46 -13.94
CA ILE A 8 29.21 -18.58 -14.68
C ILE A 8 27.79 -18.60 -14.08
N LYS A 9 27.27 -19.79 -13.73
CA LYS A 9 25.96 -19.90 -13.08
C LYS A 9 25.96 -19.26 -11.69
N LYS A 10 27.07 -19.34 -10.94
CA LYS A 10 27.20 -18.65 -9.64
C LYS A 10 27.15 -17.13 -9.80
N VAL A 11 27.88 -16.58 -10.78
CA VAL A 11 27.88 -15.14 -11.06
C VAL A 11 26.47 -14.68 -11.46
N THR A 12 25.78 -15.38 -12.36
CA THR A 12 24.41 -15.04 -12.75
C THR A 12 23.46 -15.06 -11.56
N ILE A 13 23.54 -16.07 -10.68
CA ILE A 13 22.71 -16.14 -9.47
C ILE A 13 22.99 -14.95 -8.55
N ILE A 14 24.25 -14.57 -8.36
CA ILE A 14 24.62 -13.42 -7.52
C ILE A 14 24.04 -12.14 -8.10
N VAL A 15 24.23 -11.88 -9.41
CA VAL A 15 23.69 -10.69 -10.08
C VAL A 15 22.17 -10.61 -9.95
N LEU A 16 21.46 -11.72 -10.21
CA LEU A 16 20.01 -11.79 -10.06
C LEU A 16 19.56 -11.54 -8.62
N ALA A 17 20.23 -12.15 -7.64
CA ALA A 17 19.94 -11.92 -6.23
C ALA A 17 20.16 -10.45 -5.86
N THR A 18 21.24 -9.83 -6.33
CA THR A 18 21.55 -8.41 -6.08
C THR A 18 20.47 -7.49 -6.67
N ILE A 19 20.03 -7.72 -7.90
CA ILE A 19 18.96 -6.95 -8.55
C ILE A 19 17.64 -7.08 -7.78
N LEU A 20 17.35 -8.24 -7.19
CA LEU A 20 16.14 -8.45 -6.40
C LEU A 20 16.24 -7.90 -4.97
N LEU A 21 17.44 -7.84 -4.38
CA LEU A 21 17.62 -7.46 -2.98
C LEU A 21 17.84 -5.95 -2.80
N ILE A 22 18.67 -5.32 -3.64
CA ILE A 22 19.01 -3.88 -3.51
C ILE A 22 17.77 -2.98 -3.45
N PRO A 23 16.78 -3.14 -4.35
CA PRO A 23 15.59 -2.28 -4.36
C PRO A 23 14.66 -2.45 -3.16
N ASN A 24 14.88 -3.49 -2.34
CA ASN A 24 14.08 -3.78 -1.15
C ASN A 24 14.80 -3.39 0.15
N LEU A 25 16.02 -2.83 0.05
CA LEU A 25 16.74 -2.28 1.20
C LEU A 25 16.00 -1.07 1.79
N PRO A 26 16.03 -0.86 3.12
CA PRO A 26 15.21 0.15 3.80
C PRO A 26 15.36 1.58 3.26
N PHE A 27 16.58 1.99 2.94
CA PHE A 27 16.86 3.34 2.44
C PHE A 27 16.62 3.46 0.93
N ILE A 28 17.22 2.56 0.15
CA ILE A 28 17.15 2.57 -1.31
C ILE A 28 15.71 2.32 -1.80
N GLY A 29 15.05 1.30 -1.26
CA GLY A 29 13.68 0.97 -1.66
C GLY A 29 12.68 2.05 -1.30
N LYS A 30 12.93 2.78 -0.20
CA LYS A 30 12.10 3.89 0.23
C LYS A 30 12.26 5.11 -0.66
N ASP A 31 13.49 5.47 -1.03
CA ASP A 31 13.78 6.52 -2.01
C ASP A 31 13.17 6.22 -3.38
N ILE A 32 13.34 4.98 -3.88
CA ILE A 32 12.70 4.53 -5.13
C ILE A 32 11.17 4.62 -5.03
N SER A 33 10.58 4.24 -3.90
CA SER A 33 9.11 4.29 -3.71
C SER A 33 8.62 5.73 -3.59
N HIS A 34 9.40 6.62 -2.99
CA HIS A 34 9.08 8.05 -2.93
C HIS A 34 9.12 8.71 -4.31
N GLN A 35 10.04 8.30 -5.19
CA GLN A 35 10.09 8.86 -6.55
C GLN A 35 8.97 8.32 -7.45
N LEU A 36 8.58 7.05 -7.29
CA LEU A 36 7.70 6.36 -8.24
C LEU A 36 6.26 6.19 -7.77
N ASP A 37 6.03 6.06 -6.46
CA ASP A 37 4.75 5.65 -5.91
C ASP A 37 4.20 6.63 -4.85
N GLU A 38 4.79 7.81 -4.71
CA GLU A 38 4.26 8.85 -3.82
C GLU A 38 2.83 9.21 -4.22
N GLY A 39 1.93 9.22 -3.25
CA GLY A 39 0.51 9.48 -3.50
C GLY A 39 -0.24 8.32 -4.16
N TYR A 40 0.43 7.24 -4.58
CA TYR A 40 -0.21 6.09 -5.22
C TYR A 40 -0.92 5.19 -4.22
N TYR A 41 -0.28 4.92 -3.09
CA TYR A 41 -0.76 4.00 -2.07
C TYR A 41 -1.82 4.67 -1.19
N GLN A 42 -3.04 4.71 -1.69
CA GLN A 42 -4.19 5.29 -1.01
C GLN A 42 -5.10 4.21 -0.42
N TYR A 43 -5.65 4.50 0.74
CA TYR A 43 -6.56 3.63 1.47
C TYR A 43 -7.76 4.43 1.97
N ALA A 44 -8.92 3.80 1.99
CA ALA A 44 -10.14 4.40 2.51
C ALA A 44 -11.07 3.35 3.11
N ASN A 45 -11.97 3.79 3.98
CA ASN A 45 -13.13 2.99 4.35
C ASN A 45 -14.25 3.11 3.31
N LEU A 46 -15.31 2.31 3.46
CA LEU A 46 -16.36 2.15 2.45
C LEU A 46 -17.09 3.46 2.12
N ASP A 47 -17.46 4.26 3.12
CA ASP A 47 -18.13 5.55 2.93
C ASP A 47 -17.16 6.70 2.59
N GLY A 48 -15.85 6.46 2.73
CA GLY A 48 -14.80 7.45 2.50
C GLY A 48 -14.65 8.49 3.61
N SER A 49 -15.27 8.30 4.79
CA SER A 49 -15.09 9.18 5.94
C SER A 49 -13.67 9.11 6.55
N TYR A 50 -12.96 8.02 6.30
CA TYR A 50 -11.54 7.86 6.60
C TYR A 50 -10.75 7.63 5.31
N THR A 51 -9.73 8.45 5.08
CA THR A 51 -8.75 8.26 4.00
C THR A 51 -7.35 8.48 4.49
N ILE A 52 -6.42 7.63 4.06
CA ILE A 52 -5.00 7.75 4.33
C ILE A 52 -4.20 7.45 3.07
N THR A 53 -3.16 8.25 2.85
CA THR A 53 -2.18 8.04 1.79
C THR A 53 -0.87 7.67 2.46
N GLN A 54 -0.26 6.58 2.03
CA GLN A 54 1.06 6.18 2.53
C GLN A 54 2.13 7.13 2.00
N ASP A 55 2.90 7.68 2.93
CA ASP A 55 4.02 8.58 2.69
C ASP A 55 5.33 7.78 2.68
N PHE A 56 6.18 7.99 1.66
CA PHE A 56 7.47 7.31 1.51
C PHE A 56 8.67 8.20 1.83
N ASN A 57 8.47 9.40 2.37
CA ASN A 57 9.52 10.31 2.82
C ASN A 57 10.43 9.63 3.85
N PHE A 58 11.73 9.92 3.82
CA PHE A 58 12.76 9.30 4.66
C PHE A 58 12.37 9.18 6.15
N LYS A 59 11.68 10.19 6.71
CA LYS A 59 11.22 10.23 8.11
C LYS A 59 9.87 9.56 8.38
N SER A 60 9.11 9.18 7.35
CA SER A 60 7.80 8.55 7.51
C SER A 60 7.92 7.12 8.06
N PRO A 61 7.15 6.72 9.08
CA PRO A 61 7.03 5.30 9.42
C PRO A 61 6.42 4.52 8.25
N GLY A 62 6.68 3.21 8.16
CA GLY A 62 5.97 2.36 7.20
C GLY A 62 4.45 2.42 7.41
N PHE A 63 3.67 1.97 6.42
CA PHE A 63 2.21 1.93 6.56
C PHE A 63 1.81 1.14 7.82
N SER A 64 0.82 1.66 8.55
CA SER A 64 0.32 1.08 9.79
C SER A 64 -1.19 1.22 9.90
N SER A 65 -1.88 0.12 10.21
CA SER A 65 -3.32 0.10 10.47
C SER A 65 -3.71 0.76 11.79
N LEU A 66 -2.73 1.05 12.67
CA LEU A 66 -2.99 1.57 14.01
C LEU A 66 -3.78 2.89 13.99
N HIS A 67 -3.51 3.77 13.02
CA HIS A 67 -4.27 5.01 12.87
C HIS A 67 -5.73 4.76 12.52
N PHE A 68 -6.00 3.76 11.67
CA PHE A 68 -7.36 3.39 11.30
C PHE A 68 -8.08 2.73 12.48
N GLU A 69 -7.42 1.83 13.20
CA GLU A 69 -7.98 1.19 14.40
C GLU A 69 -8.31 2.21 15.49
N TYR A 70 -7.44 3.21 15.68
CA TYR A 70 -7.68 4.31 16.60
C TYR A 70 -8.88 5.16 16.18
N TRP A 71 -8.98 5.50 14.89
CA TRP A 71 -10.14 6.20 14.34
C TRP A 71 -11.45 5.43 14.54
N VAL A 72 -11.45 4.11 14.27
CA VAL A 72 -12.62 3.25 14.50
C VAL A 72 -13.06 3.26 15.97
N LYS A 73 -12.11 3.28 16.92
CA LYS A 73 -12.41 3.35 18.35
C LYS A 73 -13.04 4.68 18.76
N ILE A 74 -12.58 5.79 18.21
CA ILE A 74 -13.09 7.13 18.56
C ILE A 74 -14.44 7.39 17.91
N THR A 75 -14.55 7.13 16.61
CA THR A 75 -15.73 7.51 15.82
C THR A 75 -16.85 6.47 15.88
N SER A 76 -16.54 5.24 16.32
CA SER A 76 -17.49 4.13 16.41
C SER A 76 -18.38 3.98 15.16
N PRO A 77 -17.81 3.94 13.94
CA PRO A 77 -18.58 3.96 12.71
C PRO A 77 -19.41 2.67 12.56
N ALA A 78 -20.35 2.70 11.62
CA ALA A 78 -21.14 1.52 11.21
C ALA A 78 -20.22 0.35 10.85
N GLN A 79 -20.69 -0.88 11.07
CA GLN A 79 -19.87 -2.09 10.93
C GLN A 79 -19.23 -2.24 9.54
N GLU A 80 -19.94 -1.82 8.49
CA GLU A 80 -19.45 -1.79 7.10
C GLU A 80 -18.27 -0.82 6.87
N ASN A 81 -18.19 0.26 7.66
CA ASN A 81 -17.16 1.29 7.58
C ASN A 81 -15.95 1.00 8.50
N ARG A 82 -15.97 -0.11 9.24
CA ARG A 82 -14.84 -0.59 10.06
C ARG A 82 -13.81 -1.38 9.27
N LYS A 83 -13.96 -1.46 7.95
CA LYS A 83 -13.03 -2.12 7.04
C LYS A 83 -12.27 -1.09 6.23
N LEU A 84 -10.97 -1.33 6.07
CA LEU A 84 -10.08 -0.52 5.24
C LEU A 84 -9.87 -1.21 3.88
N TYR A 85 -9.96 -0.43 2.82
CA TYR A 85 -9.77 -0.86 1.44
C TYR A 85 -8.56 -0.16 0.84
N ARG A 86 -7.85 -0.86 -0.05
CA ARG A 86 -6.85 -0.23 -0.91
C ARG A 86 -7.54 0.36 -2.14
N LEU A 87 -7.14 1.57 -2.53
CA LEU A 87 -7.68 2.27 -3.70
C LEU A 87 -6.78 2.16 -4.94
N TYR A 88 -5.61 1.55 -4.79
CA TYR A 88 -4.65 1.37 -5.86
C TYR A 88 -4.62 -0.08 -6.35
N LYS A 89 -4.12 -0.25 -7.57
CA LYS A 89 -3.92 -1.57 -8.17
C LYS A 89 -2.48 -2.02 -7.96
N ILE A 90 -2.26 -3.32 -7.81
CA ILE A 90 -0.91 -3.85 -7.76
C ILE A 90 -0.37 -3.88 -9.19
N ASN A 91 0.76 -3.21 -9.44
CA ASN A 91 1.40 -3.23 -10.75
C ASN A 91 2.30 -4.47 -10.87
N PRO A 92 1.96 -5.47 -11.71
CA PRO A 92 2.74 -6.71 -11.84
C PRO A 92 4.14 -6.47 -12.43
N LEU A 93 4.34 -5.38 -13.17
CA LEU A 93 5.64 -5.03 -13.76
C LEU A 93 6.65 -4.55 -12.71
N CYS A 94 6.18 -4.18 -11.52
CA CYS A 94 7.01 -3.79 -10.39
C CYS A 94 7.31 -4.94 -9.42
N PHE A 95 7.27 -6.20 -9.88
CA PHE A 95 7.47 -7.40 -9.05
C PHE A 95 8.81 -7.41 -8.27
N TRP A 96 9.83 -6.71 -8.80
CA TRP A 96 11.13 -6.55 -8.17
C TRP A 96 11.10 -5.71 -6.87
N ARG A 97 10.02 -4.94 -6.63
CA ARG A 97 9.79 -4.12 -5.43
C ARG A 97 8.73 -4.75 -4.50
N TRP A 98 8.84 -6.07 -4.29
CA TRP A 98 7.82 -6.88 -3.63
C TRP A 98 7.57 -6.51 -2.16
N LYS A 99 8.55 -5.95 -1.44
CA LYS A 99 8.42 -5.66 -0.01
C LYS A 99 7.23 -4.76 0.30
N ASN A 100 7.07 -3.66 -0.44
CA ASN A 100 5.97 -2.73 -0.17
C ASN A 100 4.61 -3.31 -0.57
N TYR A 101 4.55 -4.06 -1.67
CA TYR A 101 3.32 -4.70 -2.11
C TYR A 101 2.87 -5.79 -1.12
N LEU A 102 3.75 -6.72 -0.75
CA LEU A 102 3.40 -7.88 0.07
C LEU A 102 3.12 -7.52 1.53
N PHE A 103 3.88 -6.59 2.14
CA PHE A 103 3.75 -6.32 3.57
C PHE A 103 2.76 -5.21 3.92
N ASN A 104 2.61 -4.18 3.08
CA ASN A 104 1.80 -3.01 3.46
C ASN A 104 0.37 -3.07 2.93
N GLY A 105 0.13 -3.79 1.82
CA GLY A 105 -1.05 -3.54 1.00
C GLY A 105 -1.86 -4.74 0.53
N VAL A 106 -1.23 -5.89 0.36
CA VAL A 106 -1.88 -7.09 -0.22
C VAL A 106 -3.03 -7.62 0.65
N HIS A 107 -2.97 -7.40 1.96
CA HIS A 107 -3.98 -7.86 2.91
C HIS A 107 -5.29 -7.05 2.88
N PHE A 108 -5.30 -5.86 2.27
CA PHE A 108 -6.52 -5.06 2.11
C PHE A 108 -7.20 -5.36 0.78
N ASP A 109 -8.53 -5.45 0.82
CA ASP A 109 -9.34 -5.64 -0.38
C ASP A 109 -9.27 -4.41 -1.27
N TYR A 110 -9.27 -4.65 -2.58
CA TYR A 110 -9.31 -3.59 -3.57
C TYR A 110 -10.71 -3.00 -3.67
N MET A 111 -10.79 -1.67 -3.63
CA MET A 111 -11.97 -0.91 -3.98
C MET A 111 -11.61 0.13 -5.03
N ALA A 112 -12.47 0.32 -6.04
CA ALA A 112 -12.21 1.30 -7.08
C ALA A 112 -12.36 2.73 -6.51
N PRO A 113 -11.41 3.65 -6.78
CA PRO A 113 -11.44 5.01 -6.24
C PRO A 113 -12.76 5.76 -6.51
N ASN A 114 -13.30 5.60 -7.72
CA ASN A 114 -14.56 6.21 -8.14
C ASN A 114 -15.77 5.78 -7.29
N ILE A 115 -15.76 4.56 -6.74
CA ILE A 115 -16.82 4.09 -5.84
C ILE A 115 -16.76 4.87 -4.52
N ILE A 116 -15.56 5.06 -3.98
CA ILE A 116 -15.35 5.84 -2.74
C ILE A 116 -15.70 7.31 -2.94
N GLU A 117 -15.30 7.91 -4.06
CA GLU A 117 -15.68 9.28 -4.42
C GLU A 117 -17.19 9.45 -4.46
N LYS A 118 -17.90 8.54 -5.13
CA LYS A 118 -19.37 8.55 -5.20
C LYS A 118 -20.02 8.40 -3.82
N ASN A 119 -19.46 7.57 -2.95
CA ASN A 119 -19.96 7.39 -1.58
C ASN A 119 -19.78 8.67 -0.74
N LYS A 120 -18.63 9.34 -0.88
CA LYS A 120 -18.37 10.65 -0.25
C LYS A 120 -19.35 11.72 -0.71
N GLU A 121 -19.61 11.79 -2.01
CA GLU A 121 -20.58 12.74 -2.58
C GLU A 121 -21.99 12.52 -2.05
N LYS A 122 -22.42 11.25 -1.98
CA LYS A 122 -23.72 10.88 -1.41
C LYS A 122 -23.81 11.29 0.06
N GLN A 123 -22.79 11.01 0.86
CA GLN A 123 -22.74 11.39 2.27
C GLN A 123 -22.83 12.93 2.46
N ARG A 124 -22.13 13.71 1.62
CA ARG A 124 -22.21 15.18 1.63
C ARG A 124 -23.61 15.68 1.27
N ALA A 125 -24.21 15.12 0.23
CA ALA A 125 -25.55 15.48 -0.20
C ALA A 125 -26.61 15.17 0.87
N ASP A 126 -26.48 14.04 1.55
CA ASP A 126 -27.39 13.65 2.63
C ASP A 126 -27.20 14.55 3.86
N SER A 127 -25.97 14.92 4.22
CA SER A 127 -25.71 15.88 5.31
C SER A 127 -26.30 17.27 5.03
N ASN A 128 -26.26 17.74 3.79
CA ASN A 128 -26.81 19.04 3.40
C ASN A 128 -28.35 19.06 3.36
N LYS A 129 -29.02 17.90 3.31
CA LYS A 129 -30.49 17.82 3.36
C LYS A 129 -31.06 17.81 4.77
N VAL A 130 -30.22 17.50 5.76
CA VAL A 130 -30.62 17.43 7.19
C VAL A 130 -30.39 18.78 7.89
N MET A 131 -29.72 19.71 7.21
CA MET A 131 -29.46 21.09 7.64
C MET A 131 -30.49 22.05 7.04
#